data_AF-A0A517ZTI2-F1
#
_entry.id   AF-A0A517ZTI2-F1
#
_cell.length_a   1.000
_cell.length_b   1.000
_cell.length_c   1.000
_cell.angle_alpha   90.00
_cell.angle_beta   90.00
_cell.angle_gamma   90.00
#
_symmetry.space_group_name_H-M   'P 1'
#
loop_
_entity.id
_entity.type
_entity.pdbx_description
1 polymer ?
#
loop_
_entity_poly.entity_id
_entity_poly.type
_entity_poly.pdbx_seq_one_letter_code
_entity_poly.pdbx_strand_id
1 'polypeptide(L)'
;MSPKTTILFPGALLLLLVIGGFCLWGLSALFRKFGVSKSLLAALLLLPALAVGMILLSLISFRSQNVQIARETQQRAILQQHEAIQAQHRAIQEHAEQIHRTADANIEHARRMVDAHTESSESHFSELVQVPNEAVTVRTDYNWMFLSVVAVIAMLVLSGMIGASVYLSAQGGTLQWRAVGSKLLSIAWVVPILIMAAIPMYMIVGKLGGWTTPVVVSQVVATTAVTMQDVDRATTTGDVPDWVSAPTQNDGQTRVVVVRSHFSPAVDASDTERAISLAQNEVYNEAAQQIRAYFGETYPVQNNWPIPDEIVRRAIGKVHLLEKDVDGGGKVYRRFAQVNLNPGIRQKLLPQWQKATTQNRLWTLCAGMGLLTLLLGTTASYLRLDRMTDGAYRGRLKLASFSVVTAVALVAVLIVG
;
A
#
# COMPACT_ATOMS: atom_id res chain seq x y z
N MET A 1 20.99 12.66 -12.10
CA MET A 1 21.29 11.21 -12.26
C MET A 1 20.16 10.55 -13.02
N SER A 2 20.45 9.88 -14.13
CA SER A 2 19.44 9.25 -14.99
C SER A 2 18.78 8.04 -14.30
N PRO A 3 17.44 7.90 -14.32
CA PRO A 3 16.73 6.79 -13.67
C PRO A 3 17.00 5.41 -14.30
N LYS A 4 17.76 5.33 -15.39
CA LYS A 4 18.08 4.06 -16.07
C LYS A 4 19.20 3.26 -15.37
N THR A 5 20.06 3.89 -14.57
CA THR A 5 21.19 3.19 -13.93
C THR A 5 20.80 2.41 -12.66
N THR A 6 19.67 2.72 -12.03
CA THR A 6 19.28 2.09 -10.74
C THR A 6 18.73 0.67 -10.88
N ILE A 7 18.19 0.29 -12.05
CA ILE A 7 17.61 -1.04 -12.29
C ILE A 7 18.69 -2.06 -12.71
N LEU A 8 19.80 -1.60 -13.29
CA LEU A 8 20.91 -2.46 -13.74
C LEU A 8 21.72 -3.06 -12.57
N PHE A 9 21.73 -2.40 -11.42
CA PHE A 9 22.57 -2.77 -10.29
C PHE A 9 22.21 -4.12 -9.64
N PRO A 10 20.95 -4.44 -9.29
CA PRO A 10 20.62 -5.73 -8.69
C PRO A 10 20.79 -6.91 -9.66
N GLY A 11 20.50 -6.71 -10.95
CA GLY A 11 20.68 -7.74 -11.98
C GLY A 11 22.16 -8.10 -12.19
N ALA A 12 23.03 -7.09 -12.29
CA ALA A 12 24.48 -7.30 -12.43
C ALA A 12 25.08 -7.98 -11.18
N LEU A 13 24.61 -7.64 -9.99
CA LEU A 13 25.08 -8.24 -8.74
C LEU A 13 24.69 -9.72 -8.62
N LEU A 14 23.47 -10.07 -9.05
CA LEU A 14 22.99 -11.46 -9.06
C LEU A 14 23.76 -12.29 -10.10
N LEU A 15 24.02 -11.72 -11.29
CA LEU A 15 24.87 -12.34 -12.31
C LEU A 15 26.29 -12.60 -11.80
N LEU A 16 26.90 -11.62 -11.12
CA LEU A 16 28.23 -11.75 -10.51
C LEU A 16 28.27 -12.83 -9.41
N LEU A 17 27.22 -12.95 -8.59
CA LEU A 17 27.13 -14.02 -7.59
C LEU A 17 27.03 -15.41 -8.23
N VAL A 18 26.26 -15.55 -9.32
CA VAL A 18 26.13 -16.83 -10.04
C VAL A 18 27.44 -17.22 -10.73
N ILE A 19 28.08 -16.27 -11.43
CA ILE A 19 29.39 -16.49 -12.07
C ILE A 19 30.45 -16.81 -11.01
N GLY A 20 30.46 -16.06 -9.90
CA GLY A 20 31.35 -16.30 -8.77
C GLY A 20 31.18 -17.71 -8.19
N GLY A 21 29.94 -18.16 -7.99
CA GLY A 21 29.63 -19.51 -7.51
C GLY A 21 30.11 -20.62 -8.46
N PHE A 22 29.94 -20.44 -9.77
CA PHE A 22 30.44 -21.38 -10.78
C PHE A 22 31.97 -21.44 -10.81
N CYS A 23 32.64 -20.29 -10.78
CA CYS A 23 34.10 -20.22 -10.71
C CYS A 23 34.63 -20.89 -9.44
N LEU A 24 33.99 -20.64 -8.29
CA LEU A 24 34.33 -21.25 -7.00
C LEU A 24 34.16 -22.77 -7.00
N TRP A 25 33.10 -23.26 -7.64
CA TRP A 25 32.87 -24.70 -7.80
C TRP A 25 33.93 -25.35 -8.71
N GLY A 26 34.28 -24.71 -9.82
CA GLY A 26 35.35 -25.15 -10.71
C GLY A 26 36.72 -25.17 -10.03
N LEU A 27 37.07 -24.10 -9.30
CA LEU A 27 38.32 -24.01 -8.53
C LEU A 27 38.39 -25.09 -7.43
N SER A 28 37.28 -25.39 -6.76
CA SER A 28 37.22 -26.47 -5.76
C SER A 28 37.55 -27.84 -6.35
N ALA A 29 37.04 -28.14 -7.55
CA ALA A 29 37.36 -29.38 -8.26
C ALA A 29 38.85 -29.43 -8.68
N LEU A 30 39.39 -28.30 -9.12
CA LEU A 30 40.78 -28.17 -9.55
C LEU A 30 41.75 -28.35 -8.36
N PHE A 31 41.48 -27.73 -7.22
CA PHE A 31 42.31 -27.85 -6.02
C PHE A 31 42.32 -29.25 -5.40
N ARG A 32 41.23 -30.03 -5.52
CA ARG A 32 41.25 -31.45 -5.11
C ARG A 32 42.28 -32.26 -5.89
N LYS A 33 42.53 -31.90 -7.14
CA LYS A 33 43.49 -32.58 -8.00
C LYS A 33 44.95 -32.30 -7.60
N PHE A 34 45.20 -31.18 -6.91
CA PHE A 34 46.54 -30.73 -6.51
C PHE A 34 46.89 -31.02 -5.04
N GLY A 35 46.05 -31.76 -4.30
CA GLY A 35 46.35 -32.14 -2.92
C GLY A 35 46.38 -30.97 -1.93
N VAL A 36 45.80 -29.83 -2.28
CA VAL A 36 45.74 -28.66 -1.38
C VAL A 36 44.90 -29.00 -0.16
N SER A 37 45.43 -28.71 1.03
CA SER A 37 44.76 -29.01 2.29
C SER A 37 43.44 -28.24 2.41
N LYS A 38 42.41 -28.89 2.98
CA LYS A 38 41.06 -28.31 3.13
C LYS A 38 41.05 -27.00 3.91
N SER A 39 42.01 -26.81 4.82
CA SER A 39 42.16 -25.60 5.63
C SER A 39 42.61 -24.40 4.80
N LEU A 40 43.53 -24.58 3.85
CA LEU A 40 44.01 -23.52 2.97
C LEU A 40 42.91 -23.08 2.01
N LEU A 41 42.12 -24.03 1.53
CA LEU A 41 40.96 -23.78 0.67
C LEU A 41 39.85 -23.03 1.44
N ALA A 42 39.58 -23.38 2.70
CA ALA A 42 38.64 -22.65 3.55
C ALA A 42 39.08 -21.20 3.83
N ALA A 43 40.37 -20.97 4.05
CA ALA A 43 40.93 -19.63 4.25
C ALA A 43 40.84 -18.78 2.98
N LEU A 44 41.13 -19.37 1.81
CA LEU A 44 41.06 -18.67 0.53
C LEU A 44 39.60 -18.32 0.14
N LEU A 45 38.64 -19.17 0.52
CA LEU A 45 37.21 -18.94 0.33
C LEU A 45 36.64 -17.84 1.24
N LEU A 46 37.25 -17.61 2.40
CA LEU A 46 36.79 -16.61 3.38
C LEU A 46 37.10 -15.17 2.94
N LEU A 47 38.18 -14.95 2.19
CA LEU A 47 38.58 -13.62 1.70
C LEU A 47 37.51 -12.92 0.84
N PRO A 48 36.95 -13.53 -0.23
CA PRO A 48 35.89 -12.90 -1.00
C PRO A 48 34.60 -12.72 -0.21
N ALA A 49 34.28 -13.63 0.74
CA ALA A 49 33.12 -13.47 1.61
C ALA A 49 33.27 -12.25 2.54
N LEU A 50 34.46 -12.02 3.11
CA LEU A 50 34.78 -10.83 3.89
C LEU A 50 34.74 -9.55 3.05
N ALA A 51 35.25 -9.58 1.82
CA ALA A 51 35.20 -8.44 0.92
C ALA A 51 33.75 -8.04 0.56
N VAL A 52 32.90 -9.02 0.24
CA VAL A 52 31.46 -8.79 0.01
C VAL A 52 30.77 -8.27 1.28
N GLY A 53 31.11 -8.82 2.45
CA GLY A 53 30.62 -8.35 3.74
C GLY A 53 30.96 -6.87 4.00
N MET A 54 32.19 -6.45 3.74
CA MET A 54 32.65 -5.07 3.89
C MET A 54 31.95 -4.11 2.91
N ILE A 55 31.74 -4.53 1.66
CA ILE A 55 31.00 -3.74 0.65
C ILE A 55 29.54 -3.56 1.07
N LEU A 56 28.89 -4.62 1.56
CA LEU A 56 27.53 -4.56 2.09
C LEU A 56 27.44 -3.63 3.31
N LEU A 57 28.40 -3.72 4.24
CA LEU A 57 28.46 -2.85 5.42
C LEU A 57 28.61 -1.36 5.02
N SER A 58 29.46 -1.08 4.03
CA SER A 58 29.65 0.26 3.47
C SER A 58 28.35 0.79 2.82
N LEU A 59 27.65 -0.03 2.05
CA LEU A 59 26.37 0.34 1.44
C LEU A 59 25.27 0.59 2.48
N ILE A 60 25.23 -0.20 3.56
CA ILE A 60 24.30 0.01 4.67
C ILE A 60 24.61 1.33 5.38
N SER A 61 25.89 1.62 5.64
CA SER A 61 26.32 2.88 6.25
C SER A 61 25.95 4.10 5.39
N PHE A 62 26.20 4.01 4.07
CA PHE A 62 25.83 5.07 3.12
C PHE A 62 24.32 5.31 3.04
N ARG A 63 23.52 4.23 3.10
CA ARG A 63 22.05 4.36 3.15
C ARG A 63 21.59 5.02 4.46
N SER A 64 22.24 4.73 5.57
CA SER A 64 21.95 5.34 6.87
C SER A 64 22.15 6.87 6.85
N GLN A 65 23.29 7.35 6.32
CA GLN A 65 23.56 8.79 6.21
C GLN A 65 22.54 9.52 5.34
N ASN A 66 22.16 8.95 4.19
CA ASN A 66 21.15 9.58 3.33
C ASN A 66 19.76 9.64 3.99
N VAL A 67 19.41 8.65 4.82
CA VAL A 67 18.15 8.66 5.58
C VAL A 67 18.18 9.73 6.67
N GLN A 68 19.32 9.97 7.33
CA GLN A 68 19.46 11.05 8.31
C GLN A 68 19.28 12.43 7.67
N ILE A 69 19.96 12.70 6.56
CA ILE A 69 19.83 13.98 5.83
C ILE A 69 18.37 14.19 5.40
N ALA A 70 17.72 13.16 4.86
CA ALA A 70 16.31 13.23 4.46
C ALA A 70 15.38 13.57 5.65
N ARG A 71 15.62 12.97 6.82
CA ARG A 71 14.87 13.26 8.05
C ARG A 71 15.07 14.69 8.52
N GLU A 72 16.28 15.22 8.49
CA GLU A 72 16.56 16.62 8.87
C GLU A 72 15.85 17.61 7.93
N THR A 73 15.89 17.37 6.62
CA THR A 73 15.12 18.19 5.66
C THR A 73 13.62 18.12 5.89
N GLN A 74 13.09 16.93 6.21
CA GLN A 74 11.66 16.76 6.49
C GLN A 74 11.27 17.46 7.81
N GLN A 75 12.10 17.38 8.85
CA GLN A 75 11.85 18.10 10.11
C GLN A 75 11.86 19.62 9.92
N ARG A 76 12.79 20.16 9.12
CA ARG A 76 12.81 21.59 8.78
C ARG A 76 11.56 22.02 8.03
N ALA A 77 11.09 21.21 7.07
CA ALA A 77 9.85 21.48 6.35
C ALA A 77 8.61 21.46 7.27
N ILE A 78 8.57 20.52 8.23
CA ILE A 78 7.49 20.44 9.23
C ILE A 78 7.51 21.67 10.16
N LEU A 79 8.68 22.11 10.62
CA LEU A 79 8.80 23.31 11.44
C LEU A 79 8.35 24.57 10.69
N GLN A 80 8.77 24.74 9.43
CA GLN A 80 8.31 25.84 8.58
C GLN A 80 6.79 25.82 8.37
N GLN A 81 6.21 24.63 8.15
CA GLN A 81 4.77 24.48 8.03
C GLN A 81 4.04 24.83 9.33
N HIS A 82 4.61 24.46 10.49
CA HIS A 82 4.05 24.79 11.79
C HIS A 82 4.08 26.30 12.05
N GLU A 83 5.18 26.98 11.74
CA GLU A 83 5.28 28.44 11.83
C GLU A 83 4.26 29.14 10.92
N ALA A 84 4.07 28.65 9.68
CA ALA A 84 3.05 29.19 8.78
C ALA A 84 1.62 29.01 9.31
N ILE A 85 1.31 27.86 9.90
CA ILE A 85 0.00 27.60 10.54
C ILE A 85 -0.20 28.52 11.74
N GLN A 86 0.82 28.72 12.57
CA GLN A 86 0.74 29.64 13.71
C GLN A 86 0.53 31.09 13.26
N ALA A 87 1.21 31.54 12.20
CA ALA A 87 1.01 32.87 11.63
C ALA A 87 -0.43 33.04 11.10
N GLN A 88 -0.96 32.02 10.42
CA GLN A 88 -2.34 32.03 9.95
C GLN A 88 -3.34 32.06 11.12
N HIS A 89 -3.06 31.35 12.21
CA HIS A 89 -3.92 31.36 13.40
C HIS A 89 -3.96 32.74 14.06
N ARG A 90 -2.82 33.44 14.16
CA ARG A 90 -2.78 34.83 14.65
C ARG A 90 -3.58 35.77 13.76
N ALA A 91 -3.44 35.66 12.43
CA ALA A 91 -4.21 36.48 11.50
C ALA A 91 -5.72 36.23 11.62
N ILE A 92 -6.14 34.98 11.85
CA ILE A 92 -7.55 34.64 12.10
C ILE A 92 -8.05 35.23 13.43
N GLN A 93 -7.22 35.18 14.49
CA GLN A 93 -7.56 35.79 15.78
C GLN A 93 -7.70 37.30 15.67
N GLU A 94 -6.78 37.99 14.99
CA GLU A 94 -6.85 39.42 14.74
C GLU A 94 -8.12 39.79 13.94
N HIS A 95 -8.46 39.01 12.91
CA HIS A 95 -9.68 39.22 12.13
C HIS A 95 -10.94 38.95 12.96
N ALA A 96 -10.95 37.93 13.83
CA ALA A 96 -12.06 37.65 14.74
C ALA A 96 -12.26 38.78 15.76
N GLU A 97 -11.18 39.34 16.32
CA GLU A 97 -11.24 40.52 17.18
C GLU A 97 -11.78 41.74 16.42
N GLN A 98 -11.38 41.94 15.17
CA GLN A 98 -11.89 43.02 14.34
C GLN A 98 -13.39 42.87 14.09
N ILE A 99 -13.85 41.65 13.78
CA ILE A 99 -15.28 41.33 13.65
C ILE A 99 -16.01 41.64 14.95
N HIS A 100 -15.49 41.20 16.11
CA HIS A 100 -16.09 41.49 17.41
C HIS A 100 -16.20 42.99 17.68
N ARG A 101 -15.15 43.78 17.42
CA ARG A 101 -15.20 45.24 17.59
C ARG A 101 -16.24 45.89 16.66
N THR A 102 -16.35 45.43 15.41
CA THR A 102 -17.38 45.92 14.48
C THR A 102 -18.78 45.49 14.88
N ALA A 103 -18.95 44.28 15.42
CA ALA A 103 -20.22 43.79 15.92
C ALA A 103 -20.66 44.59 17.15
N ASP A 104 -19.76 44.86 18.09
CA ASP A 104 -20.06 45.67 19.28
C ASP A 104 -20.43 47.11 18.89
N ALA A 105 -19.72 47.72 17.94
CA ALA A 105 -20.06 49.04 17.41
C ALA A 105 -21.45 49.06 16.73
N ASN A 106 -21.79 47.99 15.99
CA ASN A 106 -23.09 47.84 15.36
C ASN A 106 -24.21 47.57 16.36
N ILE A 107 -23.95 46.77 17.40
CA ILE A 107 -24.90 46.53 18.51
C ILE A 107 -25.15 47.84 19.25
N GLU A 108 -24.12 48.62 19.55
CA GLU A 108 -24.27 49.92 20.20
C GLU A 108 -25.05 50.90 19.31
N HIS A 109 -24.77 50.94 18.00
CA HIS A 109 -25.55 51.73 17.06
C HIS A 109 -27.01 51.28 16.98
N ALA A 110 -27.26 49.97 16.88
CA ALA A 110 -28.59 49.39 16.89
C ALA A 110 -29.30 49.66 18.20
N ARG A 111 -28.62 49.60 19.34
CA ARG A 111 -29.16 49.93 20.66
C ARG A 111 -29.56 51.40 20.73
N ARG A 112 -28.77 52.33 20.21
CA ARG A 112 -29.19 53.74 20.09
C ARG A 112 -30.40 53.94 19.20
N MET A 113 -30.49 53.21 18.08
CA MET A 113 -31.67 53.25 17.21
C MET A 113 -32.89 52.62 17.88
N VAL A 114 -32.70 51.52 18.61
CA VAL A 114 -33.73 50.83 19.37
C VAL A 114 -34.17 51.71 20.53
N ASP A 115 -33.30 52.32 21.33
CA ASP A 115 -33.69 53.26 22.39
C ASP A 115 -34.47 54.45 21.79
N ALA A 116 -34.07 54.93 20.61
CA ALA A 116 -34.82 55.94 19.84
C ALA A 116 -36.16 55.42 19.25
N HIS A 117 -36.35 54.11 19.09
CA HIS A 117 -37.58 53.47 18.57
C HIS A 117 -38.42 52.79 19.65
N THR A 118 -37.88 52.53 20.84
CA THR A 118 -38.55 51.88 21.97
C THR A 118 -39.38 52.91 22.75
N GLU A 119 -39.05 54.20 22.62
CA GLU A 119 -40.02 55.28 22.86
C GLU A 119 -41.23 55.22 21.89
N SER A 120 -41.13 54.49 20.78
CA SER A 120 -42.14 54.45 19.71
C SER A 120 -42.86 53.11 19.51
N SER A 121 -42.40 51.97 20.05
CA SER A 121 -43.04 50.67 19.77
C SER A 121 -42.63 49.57 20.75
N GLU A 122 -43.30 49.51 21.90
CA GLU A 122 -43.45 48.25 22.66
C GLU A 122 -44.56 47.40 22.02
N SER A 123 -44.22 46.45 21.13
CA SER A 123 -44.93 45.15 21.07
C SER A 123 -44.33 44.24 20.00
N HIS A 124 -44.11 42.97 20.37
CA HIS A 124 -43.76 41.81 19.53
C HIS A 124 -42.33 41.84 18.94
N PHE A 125 -41.45 40.86 19.16
CA PHE A 125 -41.62 39.43 18.92
C PHE A 125 -40.31 38.70 19.30
N SER A 126 -40.41 37.46 19.78
CA SER A 126 -39.29 36.54 20.04
C SER A 126 -39.54 35.26 19.25
N GLU A 127 -38.62 34.78 18.40
CA GLU A 127 -38.53 33.33 18.14
C GLU A 127 -37.18 32.86 17.56
N LEU A 128 -36.81 31.67 18.02
CA LEU A 128 -35.57 30.89 17.88
C LEU A 128 -35.22 30.39 16.47
N VAL A 129 -33.92 30.10 16.23
CA VAL A 129 -33.48 29.02 15.33
C VAL A 129 -32.26 28.30 15.91
N GLN A 130 -32.31 26.97 15.96
CA GLN A 130 -31.26 26.04 16.44
C GLN A 130 -30.92 25.04 15.31
N VAL A 131 -29.63 24.76 15.06
CA VAL A 131 -29.13 23.91 13.95
C VAL A 131 -28.43 22.66 14.52
N PRO A 132 -28.64 21.44 13.96
CA PRO A 132 -28.01 20.21 14.45
C PRO A 132 -26.68 19.87 13.76
N ASN A 133 -25.76 19.24 14.52
CA ASN A 133 -24.42 18.79 14.09
C ASN A 133 -24.44 17.30 13.72
N GLU A 134 -23.99 16.93 12.51
CA GLU A 134 -23.72 15.54 12.10
C GLU A 134 -22.21 15.21 12.15
N ALA A 135 -21.90 13.98 12.59
CA ALA A 135 -20.54 13.50 12.83
C ALA A 135 -19.95 12.76 11.61
N VAL A 136 -18.70 13.09 11.29
CA VAL A 136 -17.90 12.50 10.21
C VAL A 136 -17.07 11.32 10.73
N THR A 137 -17.12 10.18 10.05
CA THR A 137 -16.31 8.99 10.33
C THR A 137 -15.00 9.02 9.54
N VAL A 138 -13.88 8.82 10.23
CA VAL A 138 -12.54 8.75 9.64
C VAL A 138 -12.01 7.33 9.75
N ARG A 139 -11.50 6.82 8.63
CA ARG A 139 -10.92 5.48 8.43
C ARG A 139 -9.46 5.46 8.86
N THR A 140 -9.10 4.56 9.77
CA THR A 140 -7.69 4.32 10.16
C THR A 140 -7.16 3.03 9.54
N ASP A 141 -5.95 3.13 8.98
CA ASP A 141 -5.22 2.04 8.33
C ASP A 141 -4.63 1.06 9.37
N TYR A 142 -4.83 -0.24 9.13
CA TYR A 142 -4.40 -1.31 10.03
C TYR A 142 -2.87 -1.49 10.11
N ASN A 143 -2.44 -1.76 11.34
CA ASN A 143 -1.07 -1.84 11.84
C ASN A 143 -0.24 -2.99 11.25
N TRP A 144 0.73 -2.64 10.38
CA TRP A 144 1.87 -3.47 10.01
C TRP A 144 2.73 -3.93 11.20
N MET A 145 2.63 -3.25 12.35
CA MET A 145 3.35 -3.61 13.59
C MET A 145 2.98 -4.99 14.13
N PHE A 146 1.72 -5.43 14.00
CA PHE A 146 1.29 -6.72 14.56
C PHE A 146 1.96 -7.89 13.82
N LEU A 147 2.15 -7.77 12.50
CA LEU A 147 2.75 -8.82 11.69
C LEU A 147 4.24 -9.02 12.00
N SER A 148 4.98 -7.92 12.18
CA SER A 148 6.39 -7.99 12.55
C SER A 148 6.58 -8.65 13.93
N VAL A 149 5.66 -8.42 14.86
CA VAL A 149 5.73 -9.01 16.21
C VAL A 149 5.48 -10.52 16.16
N VAL A 150 4.47 -10.99 15.41
CA VAL A 150 4.18 -12.43 15.28
C VAL A 150 5.33 -13.18 14.59
N ALA A 151 5.93 -12.61 13.54
CA ALA A 151 7.07 -13.21 12.85
C ALA A 151 8.31 -13.35 13.74
N VAL A 152 8.60 -12.32 14.57
CA VAL A 152 9.71 -12.36 15.53
C VAL A 152 9.47 -13.38 16.64
N ILE A 153 8.24 -13.47 17.17
CA ILE A 153 7.87 -14.47 18.17
C ILE A 153 8.04 -15.90 17.60
N ALA A 154 7.60 -16.13 16.37
CA ALA A 154 7.76 -17.42 15.71
C ALA A 154 9.25 -17.81 15.53
N MET A 155 10.11 -16.86 15.15
CA MET A 155 11.56 -17.10 15.05
C MET A 155 12.21 -17.38 16.42
N LEU A 156 11.81 -16.66 17.48
CA LEU A 156 12.32 -16.86 18.83
C LEU A 156 11.94 -18.22 19.40
N VAL A 157 10.68 -18.66 19.21
CA VAL A 157 10.22 -19.99 19.62
C VAL A 157 11.00 -21.07 18.87
N LEU A 158 11.26 -20.87 17.57
CA LEU A 158 12.04 -21.81 16.78
C LEU A 158 13.49 -21.93 17.28
N SER A 159 14.13 -20.79 17.54
CA SER A 159 15.49 -20.73 18.06
C SER A 159 15.58 -21.39 19.44
N GLY A 160 14.58 -21.17 20.30
CA GLY A 160 14.46 -21.81 21.61
C GLY A 160 14.31 -23.32 21.52
N MET A 161 13.47 -23.83 20.61
CA MET A 161 13.30 -25.27 20.40
C MET A 161 14.58 -25.95 19.88
N ILE A 162 15.30 -25.30 18.95
CA ILE A 162 16.58 -25.80 18.45
C ILE A 162 17.60 -25.81 19.59
N GLY A 163 17.74 -24.72 20.34
CA GLY A 163 18.66 -24.61 21.48
C GLY A 163 18.37 -25.64 22.58
N ALA A 164 17.10 -25.83 22.95
CA ALA A 164 16.68 -26.81 23.94
C ALA A 164 16.96 -28.24 23.49
N SER A 165 16.75 -28.55 22.20
CA SER A 165 17.07 -29.89 21.67
C SER A 165 18.57 -30.19 21.72
N VAL A 166 19.43 -29.20 21.46
CA VAL A 166 20.89 -29.32 21.54
C VAL A 166 21.33 -29.47 23.01
N TYR A 167 20.79 -28.65 23.91
CA TYR A 167 21.11 -28.68 25.33
C TYR A 167 20.71 -30.02 26.00
N LEU A 168 19.49 -30.50 25.74
CA LEU A 168 19.03 -31.79 26.26
C LEU A 168 19.83 -32.97 25.70
N SER A 169 20.32 -32.86 24.46
CA SER A 169 21.21 -33.89 23.88
C SER A 169 22.61 -33.90 24.52
N ALA A 170 23.05 -32.79 25.12
CA ALA A 170 24.34 -32.69 25.79
C ALA A 170 24.34 -33.27 27.21
N GLN A 171 23.18 -33.36 27.88
CA GLN A 171 23.08 -33.88 29.26
C GLN A 171 22.91 -35.41 29.36
N GLY A 172 22.53 -36.10 28.28
CA GLY A 172 22.40 -37.57 28.27
C GLY A 172 23.67 -38.26 27.80
N GLY A 173 24.46 -38.81 28.73
CA GLY A 173 25.68 -39.57 28.43
C GLY A 173 25.46 -40.67 27.37
N THR A 174 26.39 -40.73 26.42
CA THR A 174 26.36 -41.50 25.15
C THR A 174 25.43 -40.91 24.08
N LEU A 175 25.91 -39.83 23.45
CA LEU A 175 25.33 -39.25 22.24
C LEU A 175 25.29 -40.26 21.08
N GLN A 176 24.20 -41.02 20.97
CA GLN A 176 23.84 -41.66 19.71
C GLN A 176 23.31 -40.58 18.75
N TRP A 177 24.23 -39.90 18.07
CA TRP A 177 23.96 -38.87 17.04
C TRP A 177 22.93 -39.30 15.99
N ARG A 178 22.74 -40.63 15.77
CA ARG A 178 21.71 -41.19 14.90
C ARG A 178 20.28 -40.93 15.38
N ALA A 179 20.01 -41.01 16.69
CA ALA A 179 18.66 -40.83 17.23
C ALA A 179 18.26 -39.34 17.29
N VAL A 180 19.21 -38.46 17.58
CA VAL A 180 18.99 -37.00 17.59
C VAL A 180 18.86 -36.48 16.16
N GLY A 181 19.65 -36.99 15.23
CA GLY A 181 19.57 -36.65 13.81
C GLY A 181 18.23 -36.98 13.18
N SER A 182 17.59 -38.10 13.54
CA SER A 182 16.28 -38.47 12.99
C SER A 182 15.14 -37.59 13.51
N LYS A 183 15.19 -37.19 14.79
CA LYS A 183 14.18 -36.30 15.39
C LYS A 183 14.33 -34.83 14.96
N LEU A 184 15.56 -34.35 14.77
CA LEU A 184 15.79 -33.03 14.20
C LEU A 184 15.37 -32.97 12.73
N LEU A 185 15.58 -34.05 11.96
CA LEU A 185 15.11 -34.11 10.59
C LEU A 185 13.57 -34.07 10.52
N SER A 186 12.84 -34.75 11.41
CA SER A 186 11.38 -34.73 11.37
C SER A 186 10.80 -33.35 11.72
N ILE A 187 11.44 -32.59 12.60
CA ILE A 187 11.00 -31.23 12.98
C ILE A 187 11.40 -30.20 11.91
N ALA A 188 12.54 -30.37 11.23
CA ALA A 188 13.04 -29.43 10.23
C ALA A 188 12.11 -29.24 9.01
N TRP A 189 11.27 -30.23 8.66
CA TRP A 189 10.29 -30.11 7.57
C TRP A 189 8.96 -29.48 8.00
N VAL A 190 8.62 -29.52 9.30
CA VAL A 190 7.35 -28.96 9.81
C VAL A 190 7.36 -27.44 9.76
N VAL A 191 8.53 -26.81 9.93
CA VAL A 191 8.67 -25.35 9.96
C VAL A 191 8.42 -24.70 8.59
N PRO A 192 9.03 -25.15 7.47
CA PRO A 192 8.68 -24.65 6.14
C PRO A 192 7.21 -24.86 5.80
N ILE A 193 6.60 -25.98 6.20
CA ILE A 193 5.18 -26.28 5.95
C ILE A 193 4.28 -25.29 6.72
N LEU A 194 4.57 -25.03 8.00
CA LEU A 194 3.82 -24.05 8.79
C LEU A 194 3.96 -22.62 8.23
N ILE A 195 5.16 -22.22 7.79
CA ILE A 195 5.38 -20.91 7.17
C ILE A 195 4.63 -20.82 5.83
N MET A 196 4.70 -21.86 4.99
CA MET A 196 3.99 -21.92 3.71
C MET A 196 2.47 -22.00 3.87
N ALA A 197 1.96 -22.53 4.99
CA ALA A 197 0.52 -22.55 5.31
C ALA A 197 0.02 -21.22 5.90
N ALA A 198 0.83 -20.54 6.72
CA ALA A 198 0.47 -19.28 7.36
C ALA A 198 0.32 -18.12 6.36
N ILE A 199 1.15 -18.09 5.31
CA ILE A 199 1.14 -17.03 4.28
C ILE A 199 -0.20 -16.96 3.50
N PRO A 200 -0.72 -18.05 2.88
CA PRO A 200 -2.00 -18.02 2.20
C PRO A 200 -3.19 -17.87 3.16
N MET A 201 -3.12 -18.45 4.36
CA MET A 201 -4.17 -18.28 5.38
C MET A 201 -4.33 -16.80 5.78
N TYR A 202 -3.23 -16.06 5.87
CA TYR A 202 -3.25 -14.61 6.11
C TYR A 202 -3.81 -13.82 4.91
N MET A 203 -3.47 -14.18 3.67
CA MET A 203 -4.05 -13.55 2.48
C MET A 203 -5.57 -13.78 2.39
N ILE A 204 -6.03 -14.96 2.81
CA ILE A 204 -7.46 -15.32 2.85
C ILE A 204 -8.19 -14.51 3.94
N VAL A 205 -7.61 -14.38 5.14
CA VAL A 205 -8.19 -13.58 6.24
C VAL A 205 -8.24 -12.09 5.89
N GLY A 206 -7.22 -11.55 5.21
CA GLY A 206 -7.23 -10.17 4.71
C GLY A 206 -8.30 -9.90 3.64
N LYS A 207 -8.69 -10.91 2.86
CA LYS A 207 -9.79 -10.83 1.90
C LYS A 207 -11.17 -11.09 2.50
N LEU A 208 -11.26 -11.86 3.59
CA LEU A 208 -12.52 -12.20 4.26
C LEU A 208 -12.91 -11.23 5.40
N GLY A 209 -11.96 -10.44 5.92
CA GLY A 209 -12.15 -9.47 7.01
C GLY A 209 -12.94 -8.20 6.67
N GLY A 210 -13.95 -8.29 5.81
CA GLY A 210 -14.90 -7.20 5.53
C GLY A 210 -15.99 -7.01 6.61
N TRP A 211 -15.87 -7.65 7.77
CA TRP A 211 -16.83 -7.55 8.88
C TRP A 211 -16.28 -6.62 9.97
N THR A 212 -16.82 -5.41 10.03
CA THR A 212 -16.46 -4.34 10.96
C THR A 212 -17.07 -4.57 12.35
N THR A 213 -16.30 -4.45 13.43
CA THR A 213 -16.83 -4.25 14.78
C THR A 213 -16.90 -2.76 15.12
N PRO A 214 -17.97 -2.27 15.80
CA PRO A 214 -18.10 -0.87 16.15
C PRO A 214 -17.26 -0.55 17.39
N VAL A 215 -16.41 0.47 17.31
CA VAL A 215 -15.74 1.06 18.48
C VAL A 215 -16.08 2.53 18.55
N VAL A 216 -16.59 2.94 19.70
CA VAL A 216 -17.00 4.29 20.08
C VAL A 216 -15.78 5.06 20.59
N VAL A 217 -15.32 6.13 19.92
CA VAL A 217 -14.58 7.22 20.59
C VAL A 217 -14.73 8.59 19.89
N SER A 218 -14.93 9.58 20.77
CA SER A 218 -14.87 11.06 20.82
C SER A 218 -14.26 11.92 19.68
N GLN A 219 -14.98 13.02 19.42
CA GLN A 219 -14.71 14.22 18.59
C GLN A 219 -13.32 14.86 18.85
N VAL A 220 -12.67 15.65 17.97
CA VAL A 220 -13.03 16.96 17.37
C VAL A 220 -12.00 17.27 16.27
N VAL A 221 -12.41 17.90 15.15
CA VAL A 221 -11.78 19.05 14.46
C VAL A 221 -12.59 19.28 13.17
N ALA A 222 -13.42 20.33 13.19
CA ALA A 222 -14.17 20.79 12.03
C ALA A 222 -13.20 21.48 11.06
N THR A 223 -12.78 20.74 10.03
CA THR A 223 -12.20 21.35 8.83
C THR A 223 -13.33 21.45 7.82
N THR A 224 -13.54 22.64 7.27
CA THR A 224 -14.58 22.96 6.27
C THR A 224 -14.33 22.19 4.97
N ALA A 225 -14.58 20.88 4.97
CA ALA A 225 -14.76 20.11 3.77
C ALA A 225 -16.16 20.42 3.28
N VAL A 226 -16.26 21.20 2.20
CA VAL A 226 -17.48 21.23 1.38
C VAL A 226 -17.72 19.78 0.96
N THR A 227 -18.64 19.11 1.64
CA THR A 227 -19.01 17.74 1.35
C THR A 227 -19.68 17.76 -0.02
N MET A 228 -19.17 16.93 -0.93
CA MET A 228 -19.70 16.71 -2.28
C MET A 228 -21.21 16.34 -2.29
N GLN A 229 -21.77 16.04 -1.12
CA GLN A 229 -23.16 15.69 -0.87
C GLN A 229 -24.14 16.86 -1.11
N ASP A 230 -23.69 18.12 -1.01
CA ASP A 230 -24.55 19.29 -1.25
C ASP A 230 -24.56 19.77 -2.71
N VAL A 231 -23.66 19.28 -3.57
CA VAL A 231 -23.64 19.64 -5.00
C VAL A 231 -24.58 18.73 -5.83
N ASP A 232 -25.11 17.66 -5.24
CA ASP A 232 -25.55 16.46 -5.97
C ASP A 232 -27.08 16.22 -6.01
N ARG A 233 -27.94 17.11 -5.49
CA ARG A 233 -29.40 16.84 -5.42
C ARG A 233 -30.25 17.42 -6.55
N ALA A 234 -29.68 18.13 -7.52
CA ALA A 234 -30.43 18.57 -8.68
C ALA A 234 -30.57 17.43 -9.70
N THR A 235 -31.36 16.40 -9.40
CA THR A 235 -31.84 15.44 -10.40
C THR A 235 -32.65 16.24 -11.41
N THR A 236 -32.06 16.52 -12.56
CA THR A 236 -32.70 17.35 -13.58
C THR A 236 -33.30 16.40 -14.60
N THR A 237 -34.63 16.29 -14.58
CA THR A 237 -35.40 15.65 -15.65
C THR A 237 -35.33 16.60 -16.85
N GLY A 238 -34.32 16.45 -17.70
CA GLY A 238 -34.05 17.43 -18.76
C GLY A 238 -32.94 17.02 -19.72
N ASP A 239 -32.69 17.89 -20.69
CA ASP A 239 -31.67 17.70 -21.72
C ASP A 239 -30.26 17.55 -21.12
N VAL A 240 -29.43 16.77 -21.82
CA VAL A 240 -28.03 16.57 -21.45
C VAL A 240 -27.30 17.92 -21.43
N PRO A 241 -26.63 18.31 -20.33
CA PRO A 241 -25.95 19.61 -20.26
C PRO A 241 -24.93 19.80 -21.38
N ASP A 242 -24.80 21.02 -21.91
CA ASP A 242 -23.91 21.34 -23.04
C ASP A 242 -22.46 20.88 -22.82
N TRP A 243 -21.98 20.92 -21.56
CA TRP A 243 -20.61 20.51 -21.22
C TRP A 243 -20.37 19.01 -21.39
N VAL A 244 -21.40 18.17 -21.39
CA VAL A 244 -21.30 16.73 -21.66
C VAL A 244 -21.04 16.48 -23.15
N SER A 245 -21.56 17.34 -24.01
CA SER A 245 -21.41 17.26 -25.47
C SER A 245 -20.03 17.73 -25.97
N ALA A 246 -19.22 18.36 -25.11
CA ALA A 246 -17.84 18.75 -25.39
C ALA A 246 -16.86 17.74 -24.74
N PRO A 247 -16.57 16.60 -25.37
CA PRO A 247 -15.98 15.42 -24.70
C PRO A 247 -14.56 15.65 -24.19
N THR A 248 -13.80 16.58 -24.78
CA THR A 248 -12.46 16.92 -24.31
C THR A 248 -12.16 18.39 -24.60
N GLN A 249 -11.97 19.16 -23.54
CA GLN A 249 -11.44 20.51 -23.63
C GLN A 249 -10.02 20.51 -23.08
N ASN A 250 -9.06 20.95 -23.88
CA ASN A 250 -7.68 21.08 -23.46
C ASN A 250 -7.33 22.57 -23.35
N ASP A 251 -7.27 23.08 -22.12
CA ASP A 251 -6.97 24.48 -21.82
C ASP A 251 -5.45 24.73 -21.71
N GLY A 252 -4.65 23.96 -22.48
CA GLY A 252 -3.19 23.97 -22.47
C GLY A 252 -2.54 23.33 -21.25
N GLN A 253 -3.08 23.55 -20.04
CA GLN A 253 -2.60 22.96 -18.78
C GLN A 253 -3.56 21.95 -18.18
N THR A 254 -4.87 22.13 -18.38
CA THR A 254 -5.90 21.24 -17.82
C THR A 254 -6.59 20.52 -18.96
N ARG A 255 -6.53 19.19 -18.93
CA ARG A 255 -7.33 18.34 -19.83
C ARG A 255 -8.60 17.97 -19.10
N VAL A 256 -9.72 18.46 -19.58
CA VAL A 256 -11.05 18.11 -19.10
C VAL A 256 -11.54 16.93 -19.90
N VAL A 257 -11.93 15.84 -19.25
CA VAL A 257 -12.52 14.66 -19.90
C VAL A 257 -13.89 14.40 -19.31
N VAL A 258 -14.89 14.20 -20.16
CA VAL A 258 -16.23 13.78 -19.72
C VAL A 258 -16.28 12.26 -19.67
N VAL A 259 -16.65 11.75 -18.51
CA VAL A 259 -16.82 10.34 -18.22
C VAL A 259 -18.31 10.03 -18.05
N ARG A 260 -18.76 8.89 -18.58
CA ARG A 260 -20.17 8.49 -18.58
C ARG A 260 -20.34 7.06 -18.09
N SER A 261 -21.39 6.82 -17.30
CA SER A 261 -21.80 5.46 -16.95
C SER A 261 -22.60 4.81 -18.08
N HIS A 262 -22.71 3.50 -18.03
CA HIS A 262 -23.77 2.79 -18.74
C HIS A 262 -25.13 3.09 -18.09
N PHE A 263 -26.21 2.83 -18.84
CA PHE A 263 -27.55 2.96 -18.29
C PHE A 263 -27.78 1.82 -17.31
N SER A 264 -28.11 2.16 -16.07
CA SER A 264 -28.53 1.20 -15.06
C SER A 264 -30.06 1.28 -14.95
N PRO A 265 -30.79 0.22 -15.36
CA PRO A 265 -32.24 0.19 -15.20
C PRO A 265 -32.62 0.01 -13.73
N ALA A 266 -33.58 0.79 -13.25
CA ALA A 266 -34.30 0.52 -12.01
C ALA A 266 -35.63 -0.14 -12.39
N VAL A 267 -35.80 -1.41 -11.98
CA VAL A 267 -37.04 -2.15 -12.23
C VAL A 267 -38.15 -1.66 -11.31
N ASP A 268 -37.80 -1.37 -10.04
CA ASP A 268 -38.70 -0.87 -9.01
C ASP A 268 -38.16 0.38 -8.31
N ALA A 269 -39.01 1.09 -7.57
CA ALA A 269 -38.61 2.25 -6.77
C ALA A 269 -37.48 1.92 -5.76
N SER A 270 -37.50 0.71 -5.18
CA SER A 270 -36.44 0.21 -4.29
C SER A 270 -35.11 -0.02 -4.98
N ASP A 271 -35.08 -0.21 -6.31
CA ASP A 271 -33.86 -0.41 -7.09
C ASP A 271 -33.21 0.91 -7.53
N THR A 272 -33.87 2.04 -7.31
CA THR A 272 -33.38 3.36 -7.73
C THR A 272 -32.03 3.68 -7.08
N GLU A 273 -31.89 3.52 -5.76
CA GLU A 273 -30.62 3.77 -5.07
C GLU A 273 -29.50 2.84 -5.54
N ARG A 274 -29.85 1.57 -5.83
CA ARG A 274 -28.92 0.60 -6.38
C ARG A 274 -28.46 0.99 -7.79
N ALA A 275 -29.36 1.40 -8.66
CA ALA A 275 -29.04 1.86 -10.02
C ALA A 275 -28.16 3.13 -9.99
N ILE A 276 -28.47 4.09 -9.11
CA ILE A 276 -27.68 5.32 -8.93
C ILE A 276 -26.28 4.99 -8.41
N SER A 277 -26.15 4.11 -7.41
CA SER A 277 -24.85 3.72 -6.87
C SER A 277 -24.01 2.91 -7.86
N LEU A 278 -24.63 2.05 -8.68
CA LEU A 278 -23.95 1.37 -9.78
C LEU A 278 -23.42 2.37 -10.81
N ALA A 279 -24.26 3.30 -11.28
CA ALA A 279 -23.85 4.36 -12.21
C ALA A 279 -22.73 5.23 -11.64
N GLN A 280 -22.78 5.53 -10.33
CA GLN A 280 -21.72 6.25 -9.63
C GLN A 280 -20.40 5.48 -9.61
N ASN A 281 -20.43 4.19 -9.28
CA ASN A 281 -19.25 3.34 -9.25
C ASN A 281 -18.62 3.19 -10.64
N GLU A 282 -19.43 3.09 -11.70
CA GLU A 282 -18.94 3.04 -13.08
C GLU A 282 -18.22 4.33 -13.48
N VAL A 283 -18.84 5.49 -13.25
CA VAL A 283 -18.20 6.80 -13.52
C VAL A 283 -16.91 6.95 -12.73
N TYR A 284 -16.90 6.47 -11.48
CA TYR A 284 -15.73 6.50 -10.64
C TYR A 284 -14.58 5.63 -11.17
N ASN A 285 -14.88 4.40 -11.58
CA ASN A 285 -13.92 3.48 -12.16
C ASN A 285 -13.34 4.04 -13.47
N GLU A 286 -14.20 4.59 -14.32
CA GLU A 286 -13.82 5.15 -15.60
C GLU A 286 -13.00 6.45 -15.42
N ALA A 287 -13.34 7.29 -14.43
CA ALA A 287 -12.53 8.44 -14.03
C ALA A 287 -11.14 8.02 -13.52
N ALA A 288 -11.06 6.96 -12.71
CA ALA A 288 -9.79 6.40 -12.27
C ALA A 288 -8.98 5.88 -13.47
N GLN A 289 -9.60 5.23 -14.46
CA GLN A 289 -8.91 4.81 -15.68
C GLN A 289 -8.36 6.01 -16.48
N GLN A 290 -9.12 7.09 -16.64
CA GLN A 290 -8.65 8.31 -17.32
C GLN A 290 -7.48 8.96 -16.58
N ILE A 291 -7.54 9.04 -15.25
CA ILE A 291 -6.42 9.52 -14.42
C ILE A 291 -5.19 8.61 -14.57
N ARG A 292 -5.40 7.29 -14.62
CA ARG A 292 -4.31 6.31 -14.83
C ARG A 292 -3.66 6.49 -16.19
N ALA A 293 -4.46 6.64 -17.25
CA ALA A 293 -3.97 6.89 -18.61
C ALA A 293 -3.16 8.19 -18.66
N TYR A 294 -3.71 9.27 -18.12
CA TYR A 294 -3.03 10.58 -18.05
C TYR A 294 -1.74 10.54 -17.25
N PHE A 295 -1.69 9.80 -16.13
CA PHE A 295 -0.44 9.60 -15.38
C PHE A 295 0.54 8.70 -16.14
N GLY A 296 0.01 7.71 -16.86
CA GLY A 296 0.71 6.75 -17.71
C GLY A 296 1.46 7.35 -18.90
N GLU A 297 0.98 8.49 -19.42
CA GLU A 297 1.65 9.25 -20.49
C GLU A 297 3.07 9.70 -20.10
N THR A 298 3.29 9.99 -18.81
CA THR A 298 4.59 10.48 -18.31
C THR A 298 5.38 9.40 -17.58
N TYR A 299 4.68 8.52 -16.85
CA TYR A 299 5.30 7.49 -16.02
C TYR A 299 4.82 6.11 -16.46
N PRO A 300 5.69 5.09 -16.54
CA PRO A 300 5.28 3.73 -16.88
C PRO A 300 4.49 3.12 -15.71
N VAL A 301 3.17 3.26 -15.74
CA VAL A 301 2.25 2.76 -14.71
C VAL A 301 1.83 1.34 -15.06
N GLN A 302 1.93 0.41 -14.11
CA GLN A 302 1.34 -0.92 -14.26
C GLN A 302 -0.19 -0.83 -14.20
N ASN A 303 -0.89 -1.52 -15.09
CA ASN A 303 -2.36 -1.44 -15.22
C ASN A 303 -3.12 -1.69 -13.91
N ASN A 304 -2.55 -2.44 -12.98
CA ASN A 304 -3.21 -2.88 -11.75
C ASN A 304 -2.94 -1.96 -10.53
N TRP A 305 -2.27 -0.82 -10.69
CA TRP A 305 -2.04 0.08 -9.56
C TRP A 305 -3.34 0.80 -9.16
N PRO A 306 -3.87 0.60 -7.93
CA PRO A 306 -5.08 1.28 -7.48
C PRO A 306 -4.79 2.76 -7.23
N ILE A 307 -5.62 3.64 -7.79
CA ILE A 307 -5.53 5.08 -7.57
C ILE A 307 -6.28 5.40 -6.27
N PRO A 308 -5.67 6.15 -5.33
CA PRO A 308 -6.34 6.46 -4.07
C PRO A 308 -7.61 7.27 -4.26
N ASP A 309 -8.62 6.88 -3.50
CA ASP A 309 -9.98 7.31 -3.77
C ASP A 309 -10.17 8.84 -3.71
N GLU A 310 -9.46 9.47 -2.76
CA GLU A 310 -9.47 10.92 -2.57
C GLU A 310 -8.98 11.68 -3.80
N ILE A 311 -8.05 11.12 -4.57
CA ILE A 311 -7.50 11.76 -5.76
C ILE A 311 -8.53 11.71 -6.88
N VAL A 312 -9.21 10.58 -7.06
CA VAL A 312 -10.30 10.45 -8.04
C VAL A 312 -11.44 11.41 -7.69
N ARG A 313 -11.88 11.43 -6.41
CA ARG A 313 -12.93 12.34 -5.95
C ARG A 313 -12.58 13.81 -6.17
N ARG A 314 -11.34 14.21 -5.88
CA ARG A 314 -10.87 15.59 -6.09
C ARG A 314 -10.71 15.95 -7.57
N ALA A 315 -10.41 14.97 -8.42
CA ALA A 315 -10.30 15.17 -9.86
C ALA A 315 -11.68 15.31 -10.53
N ILE A 316 -12.71 14.68 -9.96
CA ILE A 316 -14.09 14.86 -10.39
C ILE A 316 -14.56 16.26 -9.98
N GLY A 317 -14.85 17.10 -10.98
CA GLY A 317 -15.38 18.44 -10.81
C GLY A 317 -16.91 18.44 -10.81
N LYS A 318 -17.49 18.70 -11.98
CA LYS A 318 -18.95 18.71 -12.15
C LYS A 318 -19.49 17.29 -12.31
N VAL A 319 -20.64 17.02 -11.71
CA VAL A 319 -21.34 15.75 -11.81
C VAL A 319 -22.79 16.03 -12.14
N HIS A 320 -23.38 15.19 -12.98
CA HIS A 320 -24.79 15.30 -13.36
C HIS A 320 -25.40 13.91 -13.52
N LEU A 321 -26.59 13.73 -12.96
CA LEU A 321 -27.37 12.52 -13.05
C LEU A 321 -28.53 12.75 -14.01
N LEU A 322 -28.54 12.00 -15.12
CA LEU A 322 -29.61 11.96 -16.08
C LEU A 322 -30.56 10.81 -15.72
N GLU A 323 -31.81 11.16 -15.49
CA GLU A 323 -32.92 10.23 -15.37
C GLU A 323 -33.72 10.25 -16.67
N LYS A 324 -33.97 9.07 -17.24
CA LYS A 324 -34.79 8.93 -18.44
C LYS A 324 -35.83 7.84 -18.25
N ASP A 325 -37.08 8.16 -18.54
CA ASP A 325 -38.16 7.18 -18.62
C ASP A 325 -37.99 6.34 -19.89
N VAL A 326 -38.12 5.01 -19.75
CA VAL A 326 -38.08 4.06 -20.86
C VAL A 326 -39.50 3.66 -21.22
N ASP A 327 -39.79 3.55 -22.52
CA ASP A 327 -41.05 3.02 -23.06
C ASP A 327 -41.29 1.62 -22.47
N GLY A 328 -42.19 1.51 -21.49
CA GLY A 328 -42.34 0.31 -20.66
C GLY A 328 -42.46 0.57 -19.15
N GLY A 329 -42.37 1.83 -18.70
CA GLY A 329 -42.69 2.22 -17.32
C GLY A 329 -41.53 2.10 -16.33
N GLY A 330 -40.31 1.85 -16.80
CA GLY A 330 -39.09 1.81 -15.98
C GLY A 330 -38.25 3.08 -16.14
N LYS A 331 -37.43 3.37 -15.11
CA LYS A 331 -36.49 4.50 -15.12
C LYS A 331 -35.07 3.99 -15.35
N VAL A 332 -34.31 4.66 -16.22
CA VAL A 332 -32.88 4.43 -16.38
C VAL A 332 -32.09 5.62 -15.88
N TYR A 333 -31.04 5.32 -15.12
CA TYR A 333 -30.12 6.32 -14.59
C TYR A 333 -28.80 6.25 -15.34
N ARG A 334 -28.30 7.42 -15.76
CA ARG A 334 -26.96 7.58 -16.30
C ARG A 334 -26.29 8.75 -15.63
N ARG A 335 -25.07 8.55 -15.16
CA ARG A 335 -24.28 9.59 -14.51
C ARG A 335 -23.16 10.06 -15.43
N PHE A 336 -22.95 11.37 -15.44
CA PHE A 336 -21.87 12.04 -16.15
C PHE A 336 -20.99 12.74 -15.12
N ALA A 337 -19.68 12.65 -15.28
CA ALA A 337 -18.73 13.42 -14.50
C ALA A 337 -17.69 14.08 -15.39
N GLN A 338 -17.38 15.33 -15.07
CA GLN A 338 -16.27 16.06 -15.64
C GLN A 338 -15.02 15.77 -14.80
N VAL A 339 -14.01 15.15 -15.40
CA VAL A 339 -12.72 14.85 -14.75
C VAL A 339 -11.69 15.88 -15.19
N ASN A 340 -11.20 16.66 -14.23
CA ASN A 340 -10.20 17.70 -14.45
C ASN A 340 -8.80 17.12 -14.27
N LEU A 341 -8.11 16.81 -15.36
CA LEU A 341 -6.74 16.28 -15.37
C LEU A 341 -5.74 17.44 -15.39
N ASN A 342 -5.39 17.93 -14.20
CA ASN A 342 -4.38 18.98 -14.03
C ASN A 342 -3.00 18.40 -13.66
N PRO A 343 -1.90 19.18 -13.82
CA PRO A 343 -0.57 18.73 -13.43
C PRO A 343 -0.43 18.47 -11.92
N GLY A 344 -1.25 19.14 -11.10
CA GLY A 344 -1.29 18.95 -9.64
C GLY A 344 -1.68 17.53 -9.23
N ILE A 345 -2.57 16.86 -9.97
CA ILE A 345 -2.92 15.46 -9.75
C ILE A 345 -1.69 14.56 -9.93
N ARG A 346 -0.87 14.80 -10.97
CA ARG A 346 0.37 14.02 -11.19
C ARG A 346 1.35 14.19 -10.03
N GLN A 347 1.52 15.42 -9.54
CA GLN A 347 2.41 15.69 -8.39
C GLN A 347 1.94 14.98 -7.12
N LYS A 348 0.63 14.88 -6.89
CA LYS A 348 0.05 14.16 -5.74
C LYS A 348 0.12 12.64 -5.89
N LEU A 349 -0.05 12.11 -7.10
CA LEU A 349 0.03 10.67 -7.39
C LEU A 349 1.45 10.14 -7.35
N LEU A 350 2.44 10.93 -7.77
CA LEU A 350 3.84 10.51 -7.89
C LEU A 350 4.41 9.84 -6.62
N PRO A 351 4.35 10.45 -5.42
CA PRO A 351 4.92 9.83 -4.21
C PRO A 351 4.18 8.53 -3.83
N GLN A 352 2.86 8.46 -4.05
CA GLN A 352 2.06 7.29 -3.74
C GLN A 352 2.39 6.14 -4.70
N TRP A 353 2.52 6.43 -6.00
CA TRP A 353 2.95 5.48 -7.00
C TRP A 353 4.38 4.98 -6.75
N GLN A 354 5.31 5.87 -6.41
CA GLN A 354 6.68 5.50 -6.06
C GLN A 354 6.73 4.57 -4.86
N LYS A 355 5.95 4.85 -3.81
CA LYS A 355 5.84 4.00 -2.63
C LYS A 355 5.31 2.61 -3.01
N ALA A 356 4.19 2.54 -3.73
CA ALA A 356 3.59 1.28 -4.16
C ALA A 356 4.53 0.45 -5.05
N THR A 357 5.16 1.11 -6.03
CA THR A 357 6.10 0.45 -6.96
C THR A 357 7.35 -0.05 -6.23
N THR A 358 7.89 0.74 -5.30
CA THR A 358 9.06 0.33 -4.50
C THR A 358 8.71 -0.86 -3.61
N GLN A 359 7.54 -0.86 -2.99
CA GLN A 359 7.08 -1.94 -2.12
C GLN A 359 6.86 -3.24 -2.91
N ASN A 360 6.24 -3.16 -4.10
CA ASN A 360 6.08 -4.33 -4.98
C ASN A 360 7.44 -4.88 -5.43
N ARG A 361 8.37 -4.02 -5.87
CA ARG A 361 9.72 -4.46 -6.27
C ARG A 361 10.47 -5.12 -5.12
N LEU A 362 10.37 -4.57 -3.92
CA LEU A 362 10.99 -5.14 -2.74
C LEU A 362 10.40 -6.52 -2.42
N TRP A 363 9.07 -6.65 -2.49
CA TRP A 363 8.40 -7.95 -2.33
C TRP A 363 8.84 -8.97 -3.37
N THR A 364 8.92 -8.59 -4.65
CA THR A 364 9.39 -9.49 -5.71
C THR A 364 10.84 -9.92 -5.48
N LEU A 365 11.72 -9.00 -5.06
CA LEU A 365 13.11 -9.33 -4.73
C LEU A 365 13.21 -10.27 -3.51
N CYS A 366 12.47 -9.97 -2.44
CA CYS A 366 12.42 -10.81 -1.24
C CYS A 366 11.86 -12.21 -1.57
N ALA A 367 10.80 -12.29 -2.37
CA ALA A 367 10.22 -13.56 -2.82
C ALA A 367 11.21 -14.34 -3.69
N GLY A 368 11.87 -13.68 -4.64
CA GLY A 368 12.90 -14.30 -5.49
C GLY A 368 14.10 -14.81 -4.69
N MET A 369 14.59 -14.03 -3.71
CA MET A 369 15.64 -14.46 -2.79
C MET A 369 15.21 -15.61 -1.89
N GLY A 370 13.99 -15.57 -1.36
CA GLY A 370 13.42 -16.64 -0.55
C GLY A 370 13.32 -17.94 -1.34
N LEU A 371 12.83 -17.87 -2.58
CA LEU A 371 12.76 -18.99 -3.51
C LEU A 371 14.15 -19.57 -3.82
N LEU A 372 15.12 -18.71 -4.12
CA LEU A 372 16.49 -19.13 -4.40
C LEU A 372 17.12 -19.84 -3.18
N THR A 373 16.92 -19.28 -1.99
CA THR A 373 17.41 -19.85 -0.73
C THR A 373 16.78 -21.22 -0.47
N LEU A 374 15.47 -21.35 -0.73
CA LEU A 374 14.75 -22.61 -0.60
C LEU A 374 15.30 -23.66 -1.58
N LEU A 375 15.49 -23.31 -2.86
CA LEU A 375 16.07 -24.21 -3.86
C LEU A 375 17.48 -24.70 -3.49
N LEU A 376 18.33 -23.80 -3.00
CA LEU A 376 19.67 -24.15 -2.52
C LEU A 376 19.61 -25.06 -1.29
N GLY A 377 18.71 -24.76 -0.34
CA GLY A 377 18.48 -25.58 0.85
C GLY A 377 17.99 -26.99 0.51
N THR A 378 17.03 -27.11 -0.40
CA THR A 378 16.52 -28.40 -0.90
C THR A 378 17.61 -29.18 -1.63
N THR A 379 18.41 -28.52 -2.47
CA THR A 379 19.53 -29.16 -3.19
C THR A 379 20.61 -29.66 -2.23
N ALA A 380 20.99 -28.84 -1.24
CA ALA A 380 21.94 -29.23 -0.21
C ALA A 380 21.44 -30.43 0.62
N SER A 381 20.16 -30.42 0.98
CA SER A 381 19.50 -31.51 1.72
C SER A 381 19.46 -32.79 0.90
N TYR A 382 19.14 -32.70 -0.40
CA TYR A 382 19.19 -33.82 -1.34
C TYR A 382 20.58 -34.43 -1.41
N LEU A 383 21.63 -33.62 -1.61
CA LEU A 383 23.01 -34.12 -1.71
C LEU A 383 23.48 -34.77 -0.40
N ARG A 384 23.04 -34.26 0.75
CA ARG A 384 23.35 -34.85 2.05
C ARG A 384 22.67 -36.21 2.23
N LEU A 385 21.40 -36.33 1.83
CA LEU A 385 20.65 -37.58 1.86
C LEU A 385 21.22 -38.63 0.89
N ASP A 386 21.63 -38.23 -0.32
CA ASP A 386 22.27 -39.14 -1.29
C ASP A 386 23.55 -39.73 -0.71
N ARG A 387 24.40 -38.89 -0.07
CA ARG A 387 25.63 -39.36 0.59
C ARG A 387 25.38 -40.28 1.78
N MET A 388 24.30 -40.07 2.54
CA MET A 388 23.97 -40.93 3.68
C MET A 388 23.38 -42.28 3.28
N THR A 389 22.83 -42.38 2.07
CA THR A 389 22.13 -43.58 1.58
C THR A 389 22.93 -44.38 0.54
N ASP A 390 24.19 -43.98 0.28
CA ASP A 390 25.03 -44.55 -0.79
C ASP A 390 24.30 -44.69 -2.14
N GLY A 391 23.35 -43.78 -2.41
CA GLY A 391 22.59 -43.75 -3.64
C GLY A 391 21.45 -44.78 -3.76
N ALA A 392 21.13 -45.57 -2.72
CA ALA A 392 20.07 -46.57 -2.75
C ALA A 392 18.68 -46.02 -3.12
N TYR A 393 18.44 -44.72 -2.89
CA TYR A 393 17.14 -44.07 -3.10
C TYR A 393 17.12 -43.00 -4.21
N ARG A 394 18.11 -42.97 -5.10
CA ARG A 394 18.24 -41.91 -6.13
C ARG A 394 16.98 -41.65 -6.96
N GLY A 395 16.21 -42.69 -7.30
CA GLY A 395 14.98 -42.55 -8.09
C GLY A 395 13.85 -41.83 -7.35
N ARG A 396 13.57 -42.23 -6.10
CA ARG A 396 12.47 -41.66 -5.29
C ARG A 396 12.76 -40.22 -4.85
N LEU A 397 14.01 -39.92 -4.54
CA LEU A 397 14.45 -38.60 -4.12
C LEU A 397 14.34 -37.55 -5.24
N LYS A 398 14.51 -37.95 -6.51
CA LYS A 398 14.31 -37.06 -7.67
C LYS A 398 12.84 -36.65 -7.86
N LEU A 399 11.91 -37.58 -7.65
CA LEU A 399 10.47 -37.28 -7.73
C LEU A 399 10.04 -36.31 -6.63
N ALA A 400 10.56 -36.50 -5.41
CA ALA A 400 10.26 -35.61 -4.27
C ALA A 400 10.80 -34.19 -4.47
N SER A 401 12.03 -34.03 -4.99
CA SER A 401 12.54 -32.70 -5.28
C SER A 401 11.77 -32.04 -6.43
N PHE A 402 11.40 -32.79 -7.47
CA PHE A 402 10.59 -32.27 -8.56
C PHE A 402 9.20 -31.82 -8.09
N SER A 403 8.56 -32.56 -7.18
CA SER A 403 7.24 -32.18 -6.65
C SER A 403 7.31 -30.90 -5.82
N VAL A 404 8.35 -30.72 -5.01
CA VAL A 404 8.55 -29.48 -4.23
C VAL A 404 8.79 -28.29 -5.16
N VAL A 405 9.68 -28.44 -6.16
CA VAL A 405 9.95 -27.35 -7.13
C VAL A 405 8.68 -27.00 -7.90
N THR A 406 7.91 -28.00 -8.34
CA THR A 406 6.66 -27.79 -9.08
C THR A 406 5.60 -27.10 -8.20
N ALA A 407 5.44 -27.54 -6.94
CA ALA A 407 4.50 -26.91 -6.01
C ALA A 407 4.85 -25.46 -5.74
N VAL A 408 6.14 -25.16 -5.53
CA VAL A 408 6.61 -23.79 -5.30
C VAL A 408 6.47 -22.92 -6.55
N ALA A 409 6.77 -23.46 -7.75
CA ALA A 409 6.55 -22.75 -9.01
C ALA A 409 5.06 -22.43 -9.22
N LEU A 410 4.16 -23.37 -8.92
CA LEU A 410 2.72 -23.18 -9.06
C LEU A 410 2.18 -22.11 -8.09
N VAL A 411 2.65 -22.10 -6.84
CA VAL A 411 2.33 -21.04 -5.87
C VAL A 411 2.87 -19.68 -6.34
N ALA A 412 4.09 -19.63 -6.88
CA ALA A 412 4.66 -18.39 -7.38
C ALA A 412 3.86 -17.82 -8.56
N VAL A 413 3.39 -18.67 -9.48
CA VAL A 413 2.53 -18.26 -10.61
C VAL A 413 1.19 -17.72 -10.11
N LEU A 414 0.56 -18.36 -9.11
CA LEU A 414 -0.71 -17.91 -8.53
C LEU A 414 -0.63 -16.57 -7.78
N ILE A 415 0.57 -16.19 -7.30
CA ILE A 415 0.76 -14.91 -6.60
C ILE A 415 1.03 -13.77 -7.58
N VAL A 416 1.66 -14.07 -8.72
CA VAL A 416 2.06 -13.07 -9.73
C VAL A 416 0.98 -12.81 -10.78
N GLY A 417 0.19 -13.83 -11.13
CA GLY A 417 -0.97 -13.71 -12.03
C GLY A 417 -2.21 -13.26 -11.29
#